data_AF-A0A7J9ZCC7-F1
#
_entry.id   AF-A0A7J9ZCC7-F1
#
_cell.length_a   1.000
_cell.length_b   1.000
_cell.length_c   1.000
_cell.angle_alpha   90.00
_cell.angle_beta   90.00
_cell.angle_gamma   90.00
#
_symmetry.space_group_name_H-M   'P 1'
#
loop_
_entity.id
_entity.type
_entity.pdbx_description
1 polymer ?
#
loop_
_entity_poly.entity_id
_entity_poly.type
_entity_poly.pdbx_seq_one_letter_code
_entity_poly.pdbx_strand_id
1 'polypeptide(L)'
;MDEDKTTPPSVEEQAWEDILTLTEVLARLARTDFASVPDVDGLALAAEEAVRKAPLMLQALAREIRDRGLHVDRGARSVESYLRTVLRIDTSEAKARLAAVDALHPRTQPSGEVPSGVPHTIPPKWVDPQQKPRRNRIHDPPSR
;
A
#
# COMPACT_ATOMS: atom_id res chain seq x y z
N MET A 1 -35.35 22.01 -5.18
CA MET A 1 -33.98 22.57 -5.22
C MET A 1 -33.13 21.50 -4.58
N ASP A 2 -32.88 20.45 -5.35
CA ASP A 2 -32.18 19.25 -4.88
C ASP A 2 -30.70 19.58 -4.83
N GLU A 3 -30.15 19.58 -3.62
CA GLU A 3 -28.72 19.68 -3.39
C GLU A 3 -28.06 18.48 -4.08
N ASP A 4 -27.27 18.79 -5.11
CA ASP A 4 -26.36 17.89 -5.77
C ASP A 4 -25.35 17.36 -4.74
N LYS A 5 -25.69 16.25 -4.10
CA LYS A 5 -24.81 15.53 -3.17
C LYS A 5 -23.74 14.83 -4.01
N THR A 6 -22.73 15.59 -4.40
CA THR A 6 -21.54 15.06 -5.03
C THR A 6 -20.93 14.07 -4.05
N THR A 7 -20.96 12.78 -4.40
CA THR A 7 -20.33 11.75 -3.59
C THR A 7 -18.83 12.05 -3.57
N PRO A 8 -18.18 12.08 -2.39
CA PRO A 8 -16.75 12.32 -2.34
C PRO A 8 -16.02 11.26 -3.17
N PRO A 9 -14.94 11.65 -3.89
CA PRO A 9 -14.19 10.69 -4.70
C PRO A 9 -13.70 9.56 -3.82
N SER A 10 -13.74 8.35 -4.37
CA SER A 10 -13.11 7.19 -3.75
C SER A 10 -11.61 7.44 -3.55
N VAL A 11 -10.98 6.70 -2.62
CA VAL A 11 -9.53 6.77 -2.38
C VAL A 11 -8.73 6.51 -3.68
N GLU A 12 -9.28 5.67 -4.56
CA GLU A 12 -8.66 5.30 -5.83
C GLU A 12 -8.76 6.42 -6.87
N GLU A 13 -9.92 7.09 -6.96
CA GLU A 13 -10.10 8.30 -7.78
C GLU A 13 -9.22 9.44 -7.30
N GLN A 14 -9.15 9.66 -5.98
CA GLN A 14 -8.27 10.69 -5.40
C GLN A 14 -6.79 10.40 -5.68
N ALA A 15 -6.36 9.14 -5.56
CA ALA A 15 -5.00 8.74 -5.90
C ALA A 15 -4.68 8.96 -7.39
N TRP A 16 -5.65 8.77 -8.28
CA TRP A 16 -5.49 9.04 -9.71
C TRP A 16 -5.35 10.53 -10.03
N GLU A 17 -6.17 11.39 -9.43
CA GLU A 17 -6.04 12.84 -9.55
C GLU A 17 -4.70 13.34 -9.00
N ASP A 18 -4.23 12.75 -7.89
CA ASP A 18 -2.91 13.06 -7.34
C ASP A 18 -1.77 12.64 -8.30
N ILE A 19 -1.91 11.51 -9.02
CA ILE A 19 -0.96 11.09 -10.07
C ILE A 19 -0.89 12.11 -11.20
N LEU A 20 -2.05 12.58 -11.69
CA LEU A 20 -2.12 13.55 -12.77
C LEU A 20 -1.49 14.89 -12.35
N THR A 21 -1.83 15.36 -11.15
CA THR A 21 -1.27 16.57 -10.54
C THR A 21 0.26 16.48 -10.43
N LEU A 22 0.79 15.36 -9.91
CA LEU A 22 2.23 15.13 -9.81
C LEU A 22 2.89 15.17 -11.18
N THR A 23 2.30 14.51 -12.17
CA THR A 23 2.85 14.43 -13.53
C THR A 23 2.93 15.81 -14.17
N GLU A 24 1.92 16.65 -13.98
CA GLU A 24 1.90 18.03 -14.45
C GLU A 24 2.97 18.89 -13.77
N VAL A 25 3.11 18.79 -12.44
CA VAL A 25 4.15 19.51 -11.69
C VAL A 25 5.55 19.11 -12.17
N LEU A 26 5.81 17.81 -12.33
CA LEU A 26 7.09 17.30 -12.83
C LEU A 26 7.35 17.76 -14.27
N ALA A 27 6.34 17.71 -15.15
CA ALA A 27 6.46 18.18 -16.52
C ALA A 27 6.67 19.70 -16.62
N ARG A 28 6.10 20.47 -15.69
CA ARG A 28 6.37 21.90 -15.54
C ARG A 28 7.83 22.11 -15.13
N LEU A 29 8.26 21.50 -14.03
CA LEU A 29 9.63 21.57 -13.51
C LEU A 29 10.68 21.21 -14.57
N ALA A 30 10.46 20.14 -15.34
CA ALA A 30 11.37 19.69 -16.39
C ALA A 30 11.55 20.69 -17.55
N ARG A 31 10.59 21.59 -17.75
CA ARG A 31 10.61 22.62 -18.81
C ARG A 31 10.98 24.00 -18.29
N THR A 32 11.10 24.17 -16.98
CA THR A 32 11.39 25.45 -16.36
C THR A 32 12.88 25.76 -16.45
N ASP A 33 13.22 26.92 -16.98
CA ASP A 33 14.55 27.51 -16.76
C ASP A 33 14.59 28.15 -15.37
N PHE A 34 15.20 27.45 -14.42
CA PHE A 34 15.29 27.89 -13.02
C PHE A 34 15.96 29.26 -12.85
N ALA A 35 16.79 29.72 -13.80
CA ALA A 35 17.41 31.05 -13.73
C ALA A 35 16.42 32.20 -13.99
N SER A 36 15.26 31.90 -14.56
CA SER A 36 14.28 32.89 -15.03
C SER A 36 12.92 32.77 -14.33
N VAL A 37 12.82 31.95 -13.28
CA VAL A 37 11.55 31.71 -12.57
C VAL A 37 11.10 32.97 -11.82
N PRO A 38 9.94 33.56 -12.19
CA PRO A 38 9.43 34.75 -11.53
C PRO A 38 8.80 34.46 -10.16
N ASP A 39 8.29 33.24 -9.95
CA ASP A 39 7.67 32.77 -8.70
C ASP A 39 8.35 31.49 -8.20
N VAL A 40 9.46 31.66 -7.49
CA VAL A 40 10.25 30.55 -6.95
C VAL A 40 9.52 29.86 -5.80
N ASP A 41 8.80 30.61 -4.98
CA ASP A 41 8.09 30.08 -3.82
C ASP A 41 6.92 29.18 -4.23
N GLY A 42 6.10 29.60 -5.21
CA GLY A 42 5.04 28.78 -5.77
C GLY A 42 5.56 27.52 -6.47
N LEU A 43 6.75 27.58 -7.07
CA LEU A 43 7.40 26.41 -7.66
C LEU A 43 7.90 25.43 -6.58
N ALA A 44 8.51 25.95 -5.50
CA ALA A 44 8.98 25.15 -4.38
C ALA A 44 7.84 24.45 -3.64
N LEU A 45 6.73 25.15 -3.39
CA LEU A 45 5.54 24.57 -2.76
C LEU A 45 4.93 23.45 -3.60
N ALA A 46 4.82 23.65 -4.92
CA ALA A 46 4.33 22.61 -5.82
C ALA A 46 5.24 21.37 -5.85
N ALA A 47 6.57 21.58 -5.86
CA ALA A 47 7.53 20.49 -5.81
C ALA A 47 7.45 19.70 -4.49
N GLU A 48 7.32 20.40 -3.36
CA GLU A 48 7.14 19.77 -2.04
C GLU A 48 5.83 18.99 -1.96
N GLU A 49 4.72 19.53 -2.46
CA GLU A 49 3.44 18.81 -2.51
C GLU A 49 3.55 17.53 -3.35
N ALA A 50 4.20 17.63 -4.50
CA ALA A 50 4.51 16.50 -5.38
C ALA A 50 5.30 15.40 -4.64
N VAL A 51 6.39 15.78 -3.95
CA VAL A 51 7.21 14.85 -3.16
C VAL A 51 6.40 14.20 -2.04
N ARG A 52 5.52 14.95 -1.38
CA ARG A 52 4.68 14.44 -0.28
C ARG A 52 3.65 13.42 -0.75
N LYS A 53 3.11 13.56 -1.96
CA LYS A 53 2.09 12.66 -2.54
C LYS A 53 2.69 11.41 -3.17
N ALA A 54 3.92 11.47 -3.67
CA ALA A 54 4.57 10.34 -4.35
C ALA A 54 4.60 9.01 -3.54
N PRO A 55 4.83 8.99 -2.21
CA PRO A 55 4.76 7.77 -1.41
C PRO A 55 3.39 7.08 -1.44
N LEU A 56 2.29 7.85 -1.42
CA LEU A 56 0.92 7.31 -1.45
C LEU A 56 0.66 6.60 -2.79
N MET A 57 1.13 7.19 -3.89
CA MET A 57 1.03 6.57 -5.22
C MET A 57 1.81 5.26 -5.31
N LEU A 58 3.04 5.25 -4.79
CA LEU A 58 3.88 4.04 -4.78
C LEU A 58 3.25 2.94 -3.93
N GLN A 59 2.57 3.30 -2.84
CA GLN A 59 1.81 2.37 -2.01
C GLN A 59 0.58 1.83 -2.76
N ALA A 60 -0.18 2.68 -3.44
CA ALA A 60 -1.33 2.25 -4.26
C ALA A 60 -0.90 1.27 -5.36
N LEU A 61 0.20 1.53 -6.06
CA LEU A 61 0.75 0.61 -7.06
C LEU A 61 1.24 -0.70 -6.44
N ALA A 62 1.91 -0.65 -5.29
CA ALA A 62 2.34 -1.86 -4.58
C ALA A 62 1.16 -2.71 -4.11
N ARG A 63 0.06 -2.07 -3.69
CA ARG A 63 -1.22 -2.74 -3.41
C ARG A 63 -1.76 -3.42 -4.67
N GLU A 64 -1.83 -2.73 -5.81
CA GLU A 64 -2.33 -3.33 -7.05
C GLU A 64 -1.49 -4.54 -7.50
N ILE A 65 -0.15 -4.46 -7.39
CA ILE A 65 0.75 -5.58 -7.68
C ILE A 65 0.45 -6.79 -6.77
N ARG A 66 0.14 -6.53 -5.50
CA ARG A 66 -0.20 -7.56 -4.52
C ARG A 66 -1.57 -8.17 -4.82
N ASP A 67 -2.59 -7.34 -4.95
CA ASP A 67 -4.00 -7.73 -5.03
C ASP A 67 -4.30 -8.46 -6.35
N ARG A 68 -3.66 -8.07 -7.45
CA ARG A 68 -3.76 -8.76 -8.75
C ARG A 68 -2.79 -9.92 -8.92
N GLY A 69 -1.88 -10.16 -7.97
CA GLY A 69 -0.92 -11.25 -8.07
C GLY A 69 0.17 -11.07 -9.14
N LEU A 70 0.39 -9.86 -9.66
CA LEU A 70 1.30 -9.58 -10.80
C LEU A 70 2.76 -10.02 -10.56
N HIS A 71 3.15 -10.17 -9.30
CA HIS A 71 4.46 -10.70 -8.94
C HIS A 71 4.64 -12.15 -9.40
N VAL A 72 3.59 -12.97 -9.35
CA VAL A 72 3.59 -14.38 -9.81
C VAL A 72 3.74 -14.43 -11.32
N ASP A 73 2.99 -13.60 -12.05
CA ASP A 73 3.04 -13.52 -13.52
C ASP A 73 4.44 -13.17 -14.04
N ARG A 74 5.22 -12.47 -13.22
CA ARG A 74 6.60 -12.05 -13.52
C ARG A 74 7.65 -12.97 -12.90
N GLY A 75 7.25 -14.14 -12.39
CA GLY A 75 8.13 -15.17 -11.85
C GLY A 75 8.75 -14.83 -10.49
N ALA A 76 8.28 -13.78 -9.81
CA ALA A 76 8.76 -13.41 -8.49
C ALA A 76 8.03 -14.21 -7.41
N ARG A 77 8.80 -14.74 -6.44
CA ARG A 77 8.28 -15.58 -5.35
C ARG A 77 7.47 -14.80 -4.30
N SER A 78 7.53 -13.47 -4.32
CA SER A 78 6.81 -12.59 -3.43
C SER A 78 6.73 -11.18 -4.01
N VAL A 79 5.79 -10.37 -3.53
CA VAL A 79 5.72 -8.94 -3.88
C VAL A 79 7.00 -8.20 -3.48
N GLU A 80 7.60 -8.54 -2.34
CA GLU A 80 8.90 -7.96 -1.92
C GLU A 80 9.99 -8.25 -2.96
N SER A 81 10.11 -9.52 -3.39
CA SER A 81 11.07 -9.93 -4.41
C SER A 81 10.81 -9.23 -5.75
N TYR A 82 9.54 -9.03 -6.09
CA TYR A 82 9.13 -8.30 -7.28
C TYR A 82 9.60 -6.84 -7.22
N LEU A 83 9.27 -6.11 -6.15
CA LEU A 83 9.63 -4.71 -5.99
C LEU A 83 11.14 -4.51 -6.03
N ARG A 84 11.91 -5.35 -5.34
CA ARG A 84 13.37 -5.31 -5.37
C ARG A 84 13.94 -5.52 -6.78
N THR A 85 13.37 -6.45 -7.54
CA THR A 85 13.88 -6.80 -8.88
C THR A 85 13.50 -5.74 -9.92
N VAL A 86 12.24 -5.31 -9.91
CA VAL A 86 11.71 -4.38 -10.92
C VAL A 86 12.10 -2.94 -10.63
N LEU A 87 11.98 -2.50 -9.37
CA LEU A 87 12.27 -1.12 -8.99
C LEU A 87 13.74 -0.92 -8.58
N ARG A 88 14.53 -2.01 -8.46
CA ARG A 88 15.94 -1.98 -8.04
C ARG A 88 16.17 -1.31 -6.68
N ILE A 89 15.20 -1.45 -5.78
CA ILE A 89 15.28 -0.96 -4.40
C ILE A 89 15.83 -2.04 -3.46
N ASP A 90 16.36 -1.61 -2.32
CA ASP A 90 16.86 -2.52 -1.31
C ASP A 90 15.73 -3.26 -0.55
N THR A 91 16.15 -4.25 0.23
CA THR A 91 15.23 -5.10 1.01
C THR A 91 14.48 -4.32 2.09
N SER A 92 15.15 -3.39 2.79
CA SER A 92 14.54 -2.58 3.84
C SER A 92 13.45 -1.66 3.29
N GLU A 93 13.72 -1.02 2.16
CA GLU A 93 12.77 -0.12 1.51
C GLU A 93 11.58 -0.91 0.94
N ALA A 94 11.81 -2.05 0.29
CA ALA A 94 10.74 -2.91 -0.18
C ALA A 94 9.80 -3.34 0.97
N LYS A 95 10.36 -3.70 2.12
CA LYS A 95 9.59 -4.04 3.32
C LYS A 95 8.85 -2.85 3.90
N ALA A 96 9.49 -1.68 3.98
CA ALA A 96 8.85 -0.45 4.47
C ALA A 96 7.64 -0.08 3.61
N ARG A 97 7.74 -0.21 2.28
CA ARG A 97 6.62 0.03 1.36
C ARG A 97 5.48 -0.95 1.60
N LEU A 98 5.77 -2.25 1.74
CA LEU A 98 4.74 -3.25 2.04
C LEU A 98 4.08 -3.05 3.41
N ALA A 99 4.86 -2.68 4.43
CA ALA A 99 4.31 -2.36 5.74
C ALA A 99 3.38 -1.15 5.71
N ALA A 100 3.74 -0.10 4.95
CA ALA A 100 2.88 1.05 4.75
C ALA A 100 1.59 0.69 3.99
N VAL A 101 1.68 -0.17 2.97
CA VAL A 101 0.50 -0.72 2.28
C VAL A 101 -0.38 -1.52 3.23
N ASP A 102 0.19 -2.39 4.06
CA ASP A 102 -0.58 -3.20 5.01
C ASP A 102 -1.21 -2.33 6.12
N ALA A 103 -0.60 -1.21 6.49
CA ALA A 103 -1.15 -0.25 7.44
C ALA A 103 -2.36 0.53 6.88
N LEU A 104 -2.31 0.92 5.61
CA LEU A 104 -3.40 1.63 4.93
C LEU A 104 -4.50 0.71 4.40
N HIS A 105 -4.10 -0.49 3.97
CA HIS A 105 -4.95 -1.49 3.34
C HIS A 105 -4.64 -2.87 3.92
N PRO A 106 -5.12 -3.13 5.15
CA PRO A 106 -4.92 -4.42 5.81
C PRO A 106 -5.47 -5.53 4.92
N ARG A 107 -4.67 -6.58 4.73
CA ARG A 107 -5.11 -7.77 3.97
C ARG A 107 -6.40 -8.30 4.55
N THR A 108 -7.43 -8.44 3.74
CA THR A 108 -8.64 -9.13 4.15
C THR A 108 -8.47 -10.62 3.90
N GLN A 109 -8.70 -11.46 4.90
CA GLN A 109 -8.80 -12.91 4.66
C GLN A 109 -10.05 -13.21 3.80
N PRO A 110 -10.15 -14.40 3.17
CA PRO A 110 -11.36 -14.80 2.44
C PRO A 110 -12.66 -14.69 3.25
N SER A 111 -12.57 -14.66 4.58
CA SER A 111 -13.68 -14.46 5.52
C SER A 111 -14.13 -12.99 5.67
N GLY A 112 -13.44 -12.02 5.07
CA GLY A 112 -13.69 -10.59 5.29
C GLY A 112 -13.01 -10.02 6.55
N GLU A 113 -12.33 -10.84 7.34
CA GLU A 113 -11.64 -10.37 8.56
C GLU A 113 -10.25 -9.82 8.25
N VAL A 114 -9.95 -8.66 8.86
CA VAL A 114 -8.58 -8.15 9.00
C VAL A 114 -7.85 -9.07 9.97
N PRO A 115 -6.70 -9.68 9.61
CA PRO A 115 -5.95 -10.51 10.53
C PRO A 115 -5.57 -9.67 11.73
N SER A 116 -6.03 -10.07 12.90
CA SER A 116 -5.88 -9.36 14.18
C SER A 116 -4.42 -9.25 14.68
N GLY A 117 -3.43 -9.57 13.82
CA GLY A 117 -2.02 -9.76 14.19
C GLY A 117 -1.79 -11.00 15.05
N VAL A 118 -2.85 -11.68 15.49
CA VAL A 118 -2.80 -12.86 16.35
C VAL A 118 -2.67 -14.10 15.46
N PRO A 119 -1.61 -14.91 15.62
CA PRO A 119 -1.49 -16.20 14.94
C PRO A 119 -2.75 -17.04 15.16
N HIS A 120 -3.23 -17.73 14.13
CA HIS A 120 -4.39 -18.63 14.22
C HIS A 120 -4.23 -19.77 15.24
N THR A 121 -3.00 -20.02 15.70
CA THR A 121 -2.66 -20.97 16.77
C THR A 121 -3.03 -20.45 18.16
N ILE A 122 -3.33 -19.16 18.28
CA ILE A 122 -3.77 -18.51 19.51
C ILE A 122 -5.30 -18.42 19.48
N PRO A 123 -6.00 -19.09 20.41
CA PRO A 123 -7.45 -19.04 20.48
C PRO A 123 -7.98 -17.62 20.81
N PRO A 124 -9.21 -17.29 20.36
CA PRO A 124 -9.90 -16.07 20.78
C PRO A 124 -10.05 -16.00 22.30
N LYS A 125 -10.11 -14.79 22.88
CA LYS A 125 -10.27 -14.58 24.34
C LYS A 125 -11.52 -15.25 24.93
N TRP A 126 -12.58 -15.41 24.14
CA TRP A 126 -13.79 -16.12 24.56
C TRP A 126 -13.63 -17.65 24.57
N VAL A 127 -12.64 -18.19 23.86
CA VAL A 127 -12.25 -19.62 23.88
C VAL A 127 -11.20 -19.88 24.98
N ASP A 128 -10.23 -18.98 25.13
CA ASP A 128 -9.22 -19.03 26.18
C ASP A 128 -8.80 -17.59 26.55
N PRO A 129 -9.19 -17.09 27.75
CA PRO A 129 -8.81 -15.75 28.20
C PRO A 129 -7.30 -15.53 28.28
N GLN A 130 -6.51 -16.60 28.44
CA GLN A 130 -5.05 -16.54 28.53
C GLN A 130 -4.36 -16.61 27.16
N GLN A 131 -5.11 -16.87 26.07
CA GLN A 131 -4.61 -16.87 24.70
C GLN A 131 -3.33 -17.71 24.51
N LYS A 132 -3.27 -18.90 25.12
CA LYS A 132 -2.09 -19.76 25.02
C LYS A 132 -2.07 -20.48 23.66
N PRO A 133 -0.92 -20.57 22.97
CA PRO A 133 -0.81 -21.36 21.74
C PRO A 133 -1.22 -22.81 21.99
N ARG A 134 -2.22 -23.31 21.25
CA ARG A 134 -2.67 -24.70 21.37
C ARG A 134 -2.29 -25.46 20.11
N ARG A 135 -1.61 -26.59 20.29
CA ARG A 135 -1.38 -27.56 19.21
C ARG A 135 -2.72 -28.21 18.86
N ASN A 136 -3.17 -28.05 17.62
CA ASN A 136 -4.38 -28.70 17.15
C ASN A 136 -4.13 -30.23 17.03
N ARG A 137 -4.72 -31.02 17.95
CA ARG A 137 -4.60 -32.49 17.95
C ARG A 137 -5.61 -33.20 17.05
N ILE A 138 -6.48 -32.46 16.36
CA ILE A 138 -7.52 -33.05 15.49
C ILE A 138 -6.92 -33.83 14.31
N HIS A 139 -5.67 -33.51 13.93
CA HIS A 139 -4.92 -34.20 12.88
C HIS A 139 -3.86 -35.15 13.43
N ASP A 140 -3.80 -35.36 14.76
CA ASP A 140 -2.93 -36.40 15.29
C ASP A 140 -3.47 -37.76 14.82
N PRO A 141 -2.61 -38.66 14.30
CA PRO A 141 -3.03 -40.00 13.93
C PRO A 141 -3.58 -40.71 15.18
N PRO A 142 -4.60 -41.58 15.03
CA PRO A 142 -5.10 -42.36 16.16
C PRO A 142 -3.94 -43.14 16.77
N SER A 143 -3.79 -43.04 18.08
CA SER A 143 -2.79 -43.78 18.84
C SER A 143 -2.91 -45.28 18.52
N ARG A 144 -1.80 -45.88 18.06
CA ARG A 144 -1.68 -47.33 17.85
C ARG A 144 -1.87 -48.10 19.15
#